data_AF-A0AAI8KUB5-F1
#
_entry.id   AF-A0AAI8KUB5-F1
#
_cell.length_a   1.000
_cell.length_b   1.000
_cell.length_c   1.000
_cell.angle_alpha   90.00
_cell.angle_beta   90.00
_cell.angle_gamma   90.00
#
_symmetry.space_group_name_H-M   'P 1'
#
loop_
_entity.id
_entity.type
_entity.pdbx_description
1 polymer ?
#
loop_
_entity_poly.entity_id
_entity_poly.type
_entity_poly.pdbx_seq_one_letter_code
_entity_poly.pdbx_strand_id
1 'polypeptide(L)'
;MTVTETQVRAALNEILDPCSITAGVPAGLDDIGLVGDIHVQDDGTGGQRVAVTVGVTEPSCVLIGSFAAEAQVRLTALTGVSAVDVRLADDFDWTPEKLAPHYRQRLDEHREHKRRTLPLLAVTRTGRAGDQ
;
A
#
# COMPACT_ATOMS: atom_id res chain seq x y z
N MET A 1 -9.39 -20.58 -16.66
CA MET A 1 -8.23 -20.49 -15.75
C MET A 1 -8.77 -19.96 -14.43
N THR A 2 -8.38 -20.56 -13.31
CA THR A 2 -8.84 -20.13 -11.98
C THR A 2 -7.98 -18.98 -11.48
N VAL A 3 -8.62 -17.89 -11.09
CA VAL A 3 -8.04 -16.74 -10.39
C VAL A 3 -7.65 -17.19 -8.99
N THR A 4 -6.43 -16.85 -8.58
CA THR A 4 -5.86 -17.15 -7.26
C THR A 4 -5.68 -15.87 -6.45
N GLU A 5 -5.64 -15.98 -5.12
CA GLU A 5 -5.35 -14.84 -4.25
C GLU A 5 -4.02 -14.15 -4.62
N THR A 6 -2.98 -14.93 -4.93
CA THR A 6 -1.68 -14.40 -5.34
C THR A 6 -1.79 -13.54 -6.60
N GLN A 7 -2.62 -13.94 -7.58
CA GLN A 7 -2.86 -13.13 -8.78
C GLN A 7 -3.63 -11.85 -8.45
N VAL A 8 -4.60 -11.91 -7.55
CA VAL A 8 -5.35 -10.73 -7.07
C VAL A 8 -4.38 -9.75 -6.39
N ARG A 9 -3.55 -10.21 -5.44
CA ARG A 9 -2.53 -9.38 -4.77
C ARG A 9 -1.57 -8.77 -5.77
N ALA A 10 -1.05 -9.55 -6.71
CA ALA A 10 -0.14 -9.06 -7.75
C ALA A 10 -0.80 -7.95 -8.60
N ALA A 11 -2.04 -8.14 -9.04
CA ALA A 11 -2.78 -7.14 -9.82
C ALA A 11 -3.04 -5.85 -9.03
N LEU A 12 -3.36 -5.96 -7.74
CA LEU A 12 -3.55 -4.81 -6.85
C LEU A 12 -2.24 -4.09 -6.55
N ASN A 13 -1.12 -4.82 -6.50
CA ASN A 13 0.19 -4.24 -6.29
C ASN A 13 0.71 -3.42 -7.50
N GLU A 14 0.05 -3.49 -8.65
CA GLU A 14 0.34 -2.58 -9.76
C GLU A 14 -0.25 -1.17 -9.56
N ILE A 15 -1.16 -1.00 -8.59
CA ILE A 15 -1.67 0.30 -8.19
C ILE A 15 -0.64 0.95 -7.28
N LEU A 16 0.09 1.93 -7.79
CA LEU A 16 1.16 2.60 -7.05
C LEU A 16 0.60 3.71 -6.16
N ASP A 17 1.07 3.80 -4.93
CA ASP A 17 0.74 4.89 -4.02
C ASP A 17 1.45 6.20 -4.44
N PRO A 18 0.71 7.28 -4.79
CA PRO A 18 1.29 8.56 -5.17
C PRO A 18 2.19 9.20 -4.09
N CYS A 19 1.92 8.94 -2.82
CA CYS A 19 2.74 9.44 -1.71
C CYS A 19 4.13 8.77 -1.71
N SER A 20 4.18 7.45 -1.89
CA SER A 20 5.44 6.68 -2.02
C SER A 20 6.27 7.10 -3.24
N ILE A 21 5.61 7.44 -4.36
CA ILE A 21 6.27 7.97 -5.56
C ILE A 21 6.93 9.31 -5.23
N THR A 22 6.18 10.22 -4.60
CA THR A 22 6.68 11.54 -4.19
C THR A 22 7.82 11.42 -3.17
N ALA A 23 7.76 10.45 -2.27
CA ALA A 23 8.83 10.16 -1.30
C ALA A 23 10.13 9.65 -1.96
N GLY A 24 10.04 9.14 -3.19
CA GLY A 24 11.15 8.60 -3.97
C GLY A 24 11.36 7.10 -3.83
N VAL A 25 10.37 6.37 -3.27
CA VAL A 25 10.41 4.90 -3.14
C VAL A 25 9.03 4.33 -3.52
N PRO A 26 8.70 4.26 -4.83
CA PRO A 26 7.39 3.80 -5.29
C PRO A 26 7.04 2.40 -4.76
N ALA A 27 5.83 2.25 -4.27
CA ALA A 27 5.25 1.00 -3.78
C ALA A 27 3.86 0.78 -4.35
N GLY A 28 3.52 -0.49 -4.56
CA GLY A 28 2.15 -0.91 -4.81
C GLY A 28 1.35 -1.11 -3.54
N LEU A 29 0.03 -1.20 -3.64
CA LEU A 29 -0.85 -1.34 -2.47
C LEU A 29 -0.53 -2.56 -1.60
N ASP A 30 -0.15 -3.70 -2.19
CA ASP A 30 0.19 -4.92 -1.42
C ASP A 30 1.56 -4.76 -0.73
N ASP A 31 2.53 -4.14 -1.40
CA ASP A 31 3.86 -3.84 -0.85
C ASP A 31 3.80 -2.95 0.40
N ILE A 32 2.88 -2.00 0.42
CA ILE A 32 2.64 -1.15 1.59
C ILE A 32 1.60 -1.69 2.56
N GLY A 33 1.08 -2.90 2.35
CA GLY A 33 0.18 -3.57 3.28
C GLY A 33 -1.21 -2.94 3.35
N LEU A 34 -1.70 -2.36 2.24
CA LEU A 34 -3.06 -1.82 2.11
C LEU A 34 -4.06 -2.83 1.56
N VAL A 35 -3.61 -4.00 1.12
CA VAL A 35 -4.50 -5.08 0.67
C VAL A 35 -4.80 -6.01 1.84
N GLY A 36 -6.04 -5.95 2.32
CA GLY A 36 -6.53 -6.76 3.42
C GLY A 36 -6.96 -8.17 2.98
N ASP A 37 -8.08 -8.63 3.54
CA ASP A 37 -8.65 -9.93 3.23
C ASP A 37 -9.08 -10.03 1.77
N ILE A 38 -8.78 -11.17 1.15
CA ILE A 38 -9.20 -11.52 -0.20
C ILE A 38 -9.99 -12.81 -0.14
N HIS A 39 -11.19 -12.80 -0.72
CA HIS A 39 -12.00 -14.00 -0.91
C HIS A 39 -12.24 -14.22 -2.39
N VAL A 40 -11.81 -15.37 -2.89
CA VAL A 40 -12.08 -15.82 -4.25
C VAL A 40 -13.02 -17.01 -4.19
N GLN A 41 -14.19 -16.90 -4.82
CA GLN A 41 -15.25 -17.91 -4.77
C GLN A 41 -15.74 -18.24 -6.18
N ASP A 42 -16.07 -19.49 -6.44
CA ASP A 42 -16.75 -19.89 -7.68
C ASP A 42 -18.17 -19.31 -7.71
N ASP A 43 -18.62 -18.84 -8.87
CA ASP A 43 -19.96 -18.27 -9.04
C ASP A 43 -21.04 -19.29 -9.46
N GLY A 44 -20.67 -20.55 -9.68
CA GLY A 44 -21.54 -21.65 -10.10
C GLY A 44 -21.85 -21.68 -11.60
N THR A 45 -21.31 -20.74 -12.39
CA THR A 45 -21.55 -20.56 -13.83
C THR A 45 -20.28 -20.60 -14.67
N GLY A 46 -19.13 -20.90 -14.05
CA GLY A 46 -17.83 -20.99 -14.71
C GLY A 46 -16.96 -19.74 -14.58
N GLY A 47 -17.36 -18.78 -13.74
CA GLY A 47 -16.55 -17.63 -13.34
C GLY A 47 -16.29 -17.60 -11.83
N GLN A 48 -15.52 -16.61 -11.38
CA GLN A 48 -15.20 -16.41 -9.97
C GLN A 48 -15.54 -15.00 -9.50
N ARG A 49 -16.09 -14.89 -8.29
CA ARG A 49 -16.29 -13.64 -7.57
C ARG A 49 -15.09 -13.35 -6.69
N VAL A 50 -14.59 -12.12 -6.74
CA VAL A 50 -13.47 -11.65 -5.92
C VAL A 50 -13.99 -10.57 -4.98
N ALA A 51 -13.87 -10.78 -3.67
CA ALA A 51 -14.06 -9.73 -2.67
C ALA A 51 -12.71 -9.34 -2.09
N VAL A 52 -12.43 -8.04 -1.96
CA VAL A 52 -11.20 -7.52 -1.37
C VAL A 52 -11.45 -6.31 -0.49
N THR A 53 -10.70 -6.21 0.60
CA THR A 53 -10.66 -5.03 1.47
C THR A 53 -9.42 -4.19 1.16
N VAL A 54 -9.62 -2.88 0.95
CA VAL A 54 -8.55 -1.91 0.71
C VAL A 54 -8.47 -0.93 1.88
N GLY A 55 -7.31 -0.82 2.49
CA GLY A 55 -7.02 0.09 3.61
C GLY A 55 -6.26 1.35 3.20
N VAL A 56 -5.83 2.10 4.21
CA VAL A 56 -4.96 3.28 4.09
C VAL A 56 -3.94 3.34 5.21
N THR A 57 -2.82 4.02 4.95
CA THR A 57 -1.77 4.30 5.94
C THR A 57 -2.21 5.33 6.97
N GLU A 58 -3.07 6.28 6.59
CA GLU A 58 -3.60 7.32 7.48
C GLU A 58 -5.12 7.50 7.31
N PRO A 59 -5.90 7.70 8.39
CA PRO A 59 -7.35 7.89 8.32
C PRO A 59 -7.81 9.08 7.47
N SER A 60 -6.97 10.11 7.36
CA SER A 60 -7.26 11.32 6.58
C SER A 60 -6.91 11.19 5.09
N CYS A 61 -6.53 10.00 4.62
CA CYS A 61 -6.14 9.80 3.23
C CYS A 61 -7.33 9.99 2.28
N VAL A 62 -7.27 11.04 1.46
CA VAL A 62 -8.30 11.37 0.47
C VAL A 62 -8.25 10.47 -0.78
N LEU A 63 -7.21 9.66 -0.92
CA LEU A 63 -6.99 8.79 -2.09
C LEU A 63 -7.68 7.43 -1.98
N ILE A 64 -8.24 7.07 -0.82
CA ILE A 64 -8.83 5.74 -0.58
C ILE A 64 -9.87 5.35 -1.62
N GLY A 65 -10.72 6.30 -2.04
CA GLY A 65 -11.73 6.06 -3.08
C GLY A 65 -11.11 5.81 -4.46
N SER A 66 -9.99 6.46 -4.77
CA SER A 66 -9.26 6.23 -6.03
C SER A 66 -8.61 4.85 -6.06
N PHE A 67 -8.02 4.41 -4.94
CA PHE A 67 -7.47 3.06 -4.83
C PHE A 67 -8.54 1.98 -4.99
N ALA A 68 -9.69 2.15 -4.34
CA ALA A 68 -10.80 1.20 -4.48
C ALA A 68 -11.38 1.16 -5.90
N ALA A 69 -11.52 2.32 -6.55
CA ALA A 69 -11.99 2.40 -7.94
C ALA A 69 -11.00 1.73 -8.91
N GLU A 70 -9.70 1.95 -8.75
CA GLU A 70 -8.68 1.33 -9.60
C GLU A 70 -8.59 -0.19 -9.35
N ALA A 71 -8.70 -0.63 -8.09
CA ALA A 71 -8.81 -2.04 -7.73
C ALA A 71 -9.99 -2.71 -8.42
N GLN A 72 -11.18 -2.08 -8.40
CA GLN A 72 -12.37 -2.58 -9.08
C GLN A 72 -12.11 -2.79 -10.58
N VAL A 73 -11.54 -1.78 -11.25
CA VAL A 73 -11.25 -1.84 -12.69
C VAL A 73 -10.27 -2.96 -13.01
N ARG A 74 -9.15 -3.04 -12.29
CA ARG A 74 -8.09 -4.03 -12.56
C ARG A 74 -8.54 -5.45 -12.31
N LEU A 75 -9.23 -5.71 -11.20
CA LEU A 75 -9.71 -7.05 -10.86
C LEU A 75 -10.82 -7.50 -11.81
N THR A 76 -11.68 -6.58 -12.27
CA THR A 76 -12.71 -6.90 -13.27
C THR A 76 -12.10 -7.31 -14.61
N ALA A 77 -10.90 -6.82 -14.94
CA ALA A 77 -10.20 -7.15 -16.17
C ALA A 77 -9.49 -8.53 -16.13
N LEU A 78 -9.43 -9.20 -14.97
CA LEU A 78 -8.80 -10.51 -14.85
C LEU A 78 -9.64 -11.60 -15.52
N THR A 79 -9.01 -12.39 -16.38
CA THR A 79 -9.65 -13.54 -17.04
C THR A 79 -10.21 -14.53 -16.02
N GLY A 80 -11.52 -14.78 -16.09
CA GLY A 80 -12.22 -15.71 -15.19
C GLY A 80 -12.92 -15.03 -14.01
N VAL A 81 -12.75 -13.72 -13.82
CA VAL A 81 -13.55 -12.95 -12.86
C VAL A 81 -14.91 -12.60 -13.46
N SER A 82 -15.98 -12.89 -12.72
CA SER A 82 -17.35 -12.55 -13.11
C SER A 82 -17.95 -11.41 -12.30
N ALA A 83 -17.46 -11.20 -11.06
CA ALA A 83 -17.84 -10.07 -10.23
C ALA A 83 -16.71 -9.69 -9.28
N VAL A 84 -16.63 -8.40 -8.95
CA VAL A 84 -15.69 -7.86 -7.97
C VAL A 84 -16.45 -7.00 -6.98
N ASP A 85 -16.17 -7.20 -5.69
CA ASP A 85 -16.63 -6.38 -4.57
C ASP A 85 -15.41 -5.80 -3.84
N VAL A 86 -15.15 -4.50 -4.01
CA VAL A 86 -14.08 -3.80 -3.30
C VAL A 86 -14.68 -3.02 -2.14
N ARG A 87 -14.22 -3.33 -0.93
CA ARG A 87 -14.62 -2.64 0.30
C ARG A 87 -13.46 -1.84 0.87
N LEU A 88 -13.81 -0.77 1.58
CA LEU A 88 -12.84 -0.01 2.35
C LEU A 88 -12.68 -0.67 3.72
N ALA A 89 -11.47 -0.69 4.25
CA ALA A 89 -11.25 -1.14 5.62
C ALA A 89 -12.04 -0.24 6.59
N ASP A 90 -12.83 -0.87 7.47
CA ASP A 90 -13.62 -0.17 8.49
C ASP A 90 -12.72 0.29 9.66
N ASP A 91 -11.62 -0.43 9.88
CA ASP A 91 -10.62 -0.17 10.89
C ASP A 91 -9.34 0.40 10.28
N PHE A 92 -8.93 1.57 10.78
CA PHE A 92 -7.64 2.18 10.43
C PHE A 92 -6.51 1.57 11.28
N ASP A 93 -6.27 0.28 11.12
CA ASP A 93 -5.35 -0.52 11.93
C ASP A 93 -3.93 -0.64 11.32
N TRP A 94 -3.64 0.15 10.28
CA TRP A 94 -2.39 0.02 9.55
C TRP A 94 -1.18 0.35 10.43
N THR A 95 -0.14 -0.47 10.31
CA THR A 95 1.12 -0.32 11.02
C THR A 95 2.30 -0.63 10.10
N PRO A 96 3.50 -0.06 10.34
CA PRO A 96 4.68 -0.30 9.50
C PRO A 96 5.09 -1.78 9.39
N GLU A 97 4.66 -2.63 10.32
CA GLU A 97 4.89 -4.08 10.31
C GLU A 97 4.17 -4.77 9.15
N LYS A 98 3.08 -4.18 8.63
CA LYS A 98 2.35 -4.68 7.45
C LYS A 98 3.10 -4.49 6.14
N LEU A 99 4.17 -3.69 6.12
CA LEU A 99 5.00 -3.50 4.92
C LEU A 99 5.65 -4.82 4.50
N ALA A 100 5.60 -5.10 3.19
CA ALA A 100 6.25 -6.27 2.63
C ALA A 100 7.77 -6.22 2.92
N PRO A 101 8.42 -7.35 3.26
CA PRO A 101 9.83 -7.37 3.64
C PRO A 101 10.77 -6.74 2.60
N HIS A 102 10.54 -6.98 1.31
CA HIS A 102 11.36 -6.40 0.24
C HIS A 102 11.18 -4.87 0.14
N TYR A 103 9.97 -4.37 0.39
CA TYR A 103 9.72 -2.94 0.37
C TYR A 103 10.31 -2.24 1.60
N ARG A 104 10.25 -2.86 2.79
CA ARG A 104 10.97 -2.37 3.99
C ARG A 104 12.45 -2.20 3.75
N GLN A 105 13.08 -3.20 3.13
CA GLN A 105 14.51 -3.12 2.77
C GLN A 105 14.79 -1.91 1.86
N ARG A 106 14.01 -1.73 0.79
CA ARG A 106 14.16 -0.58 -0.13
C ARG A 106 13.99 0.77 0.58
N LEU A 107 13.03 0.87 1.50
CA LEU A 107 12.83 2.06 2.32
C LEU A 107 14.03 2.36 3.22
N ASP A 108 14.60 1.34 3.87
CA ASP A 108 15.72 1.51 4.77
C ASP A 108 17.00 1.92 4.03
N GLU A 109 17.27 1.32 2.87
CA GLU A 109 18.34 1.72 1.96
C GLU A 109 18.18 3.19 1.52
N HIS A 110 16.97 3.59 1.13
CA HIS A 110 16.67 4.97 0.75
C HIS A 110 16.87 5.97 1.92
N ARG A 111 16.39 5.62 3.12
CA ARG A 111 16.57 6.43 4.33
C ARG A 111 18.04 6.57 4.70
N GLU A 112 18.82 5.50 4.60
CA GLU A 112 20.26 5.54 4.83
C GLU A 112 20.96 6.45 3.83
N HIS A 113 20.63 6.32 2.55
CA HIS A 113 21.19 7.18 1.51
C HIS A 113 20.90 8.66 1.78
N LYS A 114 19.65 9.03 2.10
CA LYS A 114 19.29 10.40 2.47
C LYS A 114 20.03 10.88 3.72
N ARG A 115 20.14 10.05 4.77
CA ARG A 115 20.91 10.40 5.99
C ARG A 115 22.38 10.69 5.71
N ARG A 116 22.99 9.97 4.77
CA ARG A 116 24.41 10.15 4.40
C ARG A 116 24.65 11.37 3.50
N THR A 117 23.66 11.77 2.72
CA THR A 117 23.80 12.81 1.68
C THR A 117 23.26 14.17 2.11
N LEU A 118 22.33 14.23 3.07
CA LEU A 118 21.85 15.49 3.62
C LEU A 118 22.93 16.11 4.53
N PRO A 119 23.32 17.38 4.31
CA PRO A 119 24.22 18.05 5.22
C PRO A 119 23.47 18.18 6.54
N LEU A 120 23.94 17.47 7.57
CA LEU A 120 23.55 17.77 8.94
C LEU A 120 23.93 19.24 9.16
N LEU A 121 22.98 20.16 9.01
CA LEU A 121 23.05 21.40 9.77
C LEU A 121 23.16 20.91 11.20
N ALA A 122 24.38 20.97 11.73
CA ALA A 122 24.61 20.86 13.15
C ALA A 122 23.61 21.81 13.78
N VAL A 123 22.53 21.26 14.35
CA VAL A 123 21.79 21.92 15.41
C VAL A 123 22.81 22.01 16.53
N THR A 124 23.69 23.00 16.42
CA THR A 124 24.44 23.51 17.54
C THR A 124 23.34 23.93 18.49
N ARG A 125 23.18 23.13 19.55
CA ARG A 125 22.45 23.53 20.73
C ARG A 125 23.22 24.70 21.33
N THR A 126 23.13 25.89 20.72
CA THR A 126 23.45 27.16 21.37
C THR A 126 22.30 27.48 22.33
N GLY A 127 22.20 26.65 23.36
CA GLY A 127 21.57 26.95 24.63
C GLY A 127 22.65 26.74 25.68
N ARG A 128 23.54 27.72 25.80
CA ARG A 128 24.47 27.78 26.93
C ARG A 128 23.64 28.23 28.13
N ALA A 129 23.61 27.40 29.16
CA ALA A 129 23.16 27.78 30.48
C ALA A 129 24.14 28.81 31.08
N GLY A 130 23.60 29.76 31.84
CA GLY A 130 24.31 30.56 32.85
C GLY A 130 24.73 31.97 32.42
N ASP A 131 24.02 32.98 32.93
CA ASP A 131 24.48 33.88 34.01
C ASP A 131 24.01 35.34 33.85
N GLN A 132 23.34 35.80 34.93
CA GLN A 132 22.91 37.15 35.32
C GLN A 132 21.57 37.67 34.79
#